data_AF-A0A6N4WRS2-F1
#
_entry.id   AF-A0A6N4WRS2-F1
#
_cell.length_a   1.000
_cell.length_b   1.000
_cell.length_c   1.000
_cell.angle_alpha   90.00
_cell.angle_beta   90.00
_cell.angle_gamma   90.00
#
_symmetry.space_group_name_H-M   'P 1'
#
loop_
_entity.id
_entity.type
_entity.pdbx_description
1 polymer ?
#
loop_
_entity_poly.entity_id
_entity_poly.type
_entity_poly.pdbx_seq_one_letter_code
_entity_poly.pdbx_strand_id
1 'polypeptide(L)'
;MEWAVGKSSCCDLFVAGGRITAKRLCIMFLPRFALVASLFALLLVSACTPSGVEVVGETDEKQYQLAKGYQGQGRTEDALSAFLRVIDARRDAPESHFEAGYIYLHSMKDPVRAIYHFERYLQFKPQAPQATQVRQLIETAQKEFARQLPAQPYQGDLDRIDLMELVKSLKVENDSLKRDLVAAEKRVQQLENVVGGARRVPTAQTTVTQSLQQTRQPVQPQATAPAPDPASAPRSYTVQSGDSLSGISRKVYGTPSRWIDIYQANRDRLSSENALKVGQDLRIP
;
A
#
# COMPACT_ATOMS: atom_id res chain seq x y z
N MET A 1 27.41 -17.91 -38.43
CA MET A 1 28.47 -18.74 -39.06
C MET A 1 29.47 -19.05 -37.98
N GLU A 2 29.49 -20.32 -37.55
CA GLU A 2 30.60 -20.96 -36.84
C GLU A 2 31.92 -20.80 -37.60
N TRP A 3 33.02 -21.14 -36.92
CA TRP A 3 34.24 -21.87 -37.36
C TRP A 3 35.39 -21.36 -36.48
N ALA A 4 35.68 -22.06 -35.37
CA ALA A 4 36.62 -23.19 -35.27
C ALA A 4 38.08 -22.72 -35.17
N VAL A 5 38.72 -22.84 -34.01
CA VAL A 5 39.53 -24.01 -33.56
C VAL A 5 40.72 -24.30 -34.49
N GLY A 6 41.94 -24.21 -33.95
CA GLY A 6 43.15 -24.58 -34.68
C GLY A 6 44.42 -24.59 -33.84
N LYS A 7 44.63 -25.69 -33.11
CA LYS A 7 45.89 -26.11 -32.47
C LYS A 7 47.09 -26.05 -33.45
N SER A 8 48.30 -25.79 -32.93
CA SER A 8 49.40 -26.78 -32.82
C SER A 8 50.80 -26.16 -32.97
N SER A 9 51.69 -26.59 -32.08
CA SER A 9 52.98 -27.24 -32.41
C SER A 9 54.31 -26.53 -32.09
N CYS A 10 55.16 -27.35 -31.45
CA CYS A 10 56.61 -27.54 -31.60
C CYS A 10 57.55 -26.34 -31.35
N CYS A 11 58.29 -26.39 -30.24
CA CYS A 11 59.64 -26.98 -30.11
C CYS A 11 60.72 -26.07 -30.67
N ASP A 12 61.49 -25.45 -29.77
CA ASP A 12 62.90 -25.15 -30.04
C ASP A 12 63.79 -25.61 -28.89
N LEU A 13 64.85 -26.26 -29.32
CA LEU A 13 65.90 -26.97 -28.60
C LEU A 13 66.97 -25.96 -28.16
N PHE A 14 67.48 -26.06 -26.93
CA PHE A 14 68.93 -25.91 -26.74
C PHE A 14 69.45 -26.68 -25.52
N VAL A 15 70.65 -27.19 -25.70
CA VAL A 15 71.34 -28.28 -25.01
C VAL A 15 72.12 -27.77 -23.79
N ALA A 16 72.07 -28.49 -22.65
CA ALA A 16 73.26 -28.95 -21.91
C ALA A 16 72.90 -29.60 -20.56
N GLY A 17 73.20 -30.91 -20.44
CA GLY A 17 73.79 -31.56 -19.25
C GLY A 17 73.08 -31.49 -17.90
N GLY A 18 72.48 -32.61 -17.48
CA GLY A 18 72.31 -32.94 -16.06
C GLY A 18 70.97 -33.56 -15.69
N ARG A 19 70.88 -34.89 -15.71
CA ARG A 19 69.72 -35.64 -15.18
C ARG A 19 69.76 -35.61 -13.65
N ILE A 20 68.89 -34.83 -13.01
CA ILE A 20 68.47 -35.08 -11.63
C ILE A 20 66.93 -34.98 -11.56
N THR A 21 66.34 -35.99 -10.96
CA THR A 21 64.93 -36.36 -10.97
C THR A 21 64.03 -35.38 -10.20
N ALA A 22 63.43 -34.43 -10.91
CA ALA A 22 62.37 -33.56 -10.40
C ALA A 22 61.03 -34.31 -10.25
N LYS A 23 60.90 -35.18 -9.24
CA LYS A 23 59.62 -35.87 -8.95
C LYS A 23 59.19 -35.90 -7.48
N ARG A 24 59.87 -35.20 -6.57
CA ARG A 24 59.48 -35.21 -5.14
C ARG A 24 59.23 -33.85 -4.49
N LEU A 25 59.39 -32.73 -5.19
CA LEU A 25 59.24 -31.41 -4.58
C LEU A 25 57.88 -30.71 -4.80
N CYS A 26 56.95 -31.31 -5.56
CA CYS A 26 55.67 -30.66 -5.88
C CYS A 26 54.47 -31.11 -5.02
N ILE A 27 54.60 -32.15 -4.19
CA ILE A 27 53.47 -32.75 -3.45
C ILE A 27 53.33 -32.21 -2.01
N MET A 28 54.33 -31.52 -1.47
CA MET A 28 54.30 -31.07 -0.06
C MET A 28 53.87 -29.62 0.17
N PHE A 29 53.74 -28.79 -0.88
CA PHE A 29 53.38 -27.37 -0.74
C PHE A 29 51.92 -27.03 -1.08
N LEU A 30 51.19 -27.90 -1.80
CA LEU A 30 49.76 -27.70 -2.05
C LEU A 30 48.83 -27.93 -0.83
N PRO A 31 49.07 -28.87 0.11
CA PRO A 31 48.07 -29.13 1.16
C PRO A 31 48.13 -28.10 2.28
N ARG A 32 49.27 -27.40 2.47
CA ARG A 32 49.42 -26.38 3.52
C ARG A 32 48.77 -25.05 3.16
N PHE A 33 48.86 -24.62 1.90
CA PHE A 33 48.14 -23.41 1.45
C PHE A 33 46.62 -23.63 1.40
N ALA A 34 46.17 -24.83 1.02
CA ALA A 34 44.74 -25.17 1.03
C ALA A 34 44.15 -25.22 2.45
N LEU A 35 44.91 -25.72 3.45
CA LEU A 35 44.48 -25.73 4.85
C LEU A 35 44.46 -24.33 5.47
N VAL A 36 45.45 -23.49 5.18
CA VAL A 36 45.51 -22.11 5.70
C VAL A 36 44.46 -21.22 5.02
N ALA A 37 44.21 -21.39 3.71
CA ALA A 37 43.13 -20.70 3.02
C ALA A 37 41.74 -21.15 3.49
N SER A 38 41.56 -22.43 3.81
CA SER A 38 40.32 -22.96 4.41
C SER A 38 40.09 -22.47 5.83
N LEU A 39 41.15 -22.34 6.65
CA LEU A 39 41.06 -21.76 8.00
C LEU A 39 40.75 -20.26 7.96
N PHE A 40 41.32 -19.53 7.00
CA PHE A 40 41.04 -18.10 6.78
C PHE A 40 39.63 -17.88 6.22
N ALA A 41 39.14 -18.78 5.37
CA ALA A 41 37.74 -18.77 4.90
C ALA A 41 36.75 -19.10 6.04
N LEU A 42 37.08 -20.03 6.95
CA LEU A 42 36.26 -20.30 8.14
C LEU A 42 36.23 -19.10 9.12
N LEU A 43 37.34 -18.38 9.25
CA LEU A 43 37.42 -17.13 10.02
C LEU A 43 36.63 -15.97 9.37
N LEU A 44 36.55 -15.93 8.04
CA LEU A 44 35.73 -14.92 7.33
C LEU A 44 34.23 -15.23 7.35
N VAL A 45 33.83 -16.50 7.42
CA VAL A 45 32.40 -16.89 7.57
C VAL A 45 31.91 -16.70 9.01
N SER A 46 32.80 -16.65 10.00
CA SER A 46 32.44 -16.37 11.40
C SER A 46 32.45 -14.88 11.76
N ALA A 47 32.78 -13.98 10.82
CA ALA A 47 32.79 -12.53 11.03
C ALA A 47 31.48 -11.81 10.63
N CYS A 48 30.45 -12.53 10.20
CA CYS A 48 29.16 -11.95 9.83
C CYS A 48 27.99 -12.66 10.51
N THR A 49 28.02 -12.76 11.83
CA THR A 49 26.77 -12.69 12.59
C THR A 49 26.58 -11.22 12.96
N PRO A 50 25.56 -10.52 12.43
CA PRO A 50 25.18 -9.25 13.03
C PRO A 50 24.64 -9.62 14.41
N SER A 51 25.53 -9.60 15.40
CA SER A 51 25.17 -9.59 16.81
C SER A 51 24.11 -8.50 16.94
N GLY A 52 22.89 -8.92 17.23
CA GLY A 52 21.74 -8.04 17.33
C GLY A 52 22.12 -6.88 18.22
N VAL A 53 22.14 -5.68 17.65
CA VAL A 53 22.12 -4.45 18.44
C VAL A 53 20.90 -4.61 19.33
N GLU A 54 21.11 -4.77 20.63
CA GLU A 54 20.04 -4.78 21.61
C GLU A 54 19.39 -3.39 21.48
N VAL A 55 18.30 -3.31 20.72
CA VAL A 55 17.58 -2.07 20.50
C VAL A 55 16.92 -1.76 21.84
N VAL A 56 17.61 -0.96 22.64
CA VAL A 56 17.08 -0.43 23.90
C VAL A 56 15.72 0.19 23.58
N GLY A 57 14.69 -0.37 24.22
CA GLY A 57 13.33 0.11 24.05
C GLY A 57 13.26 1.56 24.47
N GLU A 58 12.47 2.39 23.77
CA GLU A 58 12.32 3.80 24.15
C GLU A 58 11.91 3.98 25.61
N THR A 59 11.23 2.98 26.19
CA THR A 59 10.82 2.96 27.58
C THR A 59 11.99 2.94 28.54
N ASP A 60 13.13 2.34 28.17
CA ASP A 60 14.31 2.24 29.04
C ASP A 60 15.19 3.49 28.94
N GLU A 61 14.90 4.39 27.99
CA GLU A 61 15.61 5.64 27.82
C GLU A 61 15.45 6.54 29.04
N LYS A 62 16.54 7.16 29.50
CA LYS A 62 16.53 8.02 30.70
C LYS A 62 15.50 9.15 30.60
N GLN A 63 15.33 9.72 29.41
CA GLN A 63 14.37 10.81 29.18
C GLN A 63 12.92 10.32 29.27
N TYR A 64 12.62 9.11 28.81
CA TYR A 64 11.29 8.52 28.96
C TYR A 64 10.95 8.26 30.43
N GLN A 65 11.89 7.66 31.17
CA GLN A 65 11.71 7.40 32.59
C GLN A 65 11.57 8.70 33.41
N LEU A 66 12.33 9.74 33.05
CA LEU A 66 12.17 11.08 33.62
C LEU A 66 10.77 11.64 33.35
N ALA A 67 10.26 11.50 32.13
CA ALA A 67 8.91 11.93 31.77
C ALA A 67 7.84 11.22 32.62
N LYS A 68 7.97 9.90 32.82
CA LYS A 68 7.08 9.13 33.72
C LYS A 68 7.18 9.63 35.17
N GLY A 69 8.37 9.99 35.63
CA GLY A 69 8.59 10.60 36.94
C GLY A 69 7.84 11.92 37.12
N TYR A 70 7.88 12.80 36.12
CA TYR A 70 7.10 14.05 36.13
C TYR A 70 5.59 13.80 36.07
N GLN A 71 5.14 12.83 35.28
CA GLN A 71 3.74 12.42 35.22
C GLN A 71 3.23 11.97 36.60
N GLY A 72 3.99 11.14 37.32
CA GLY A 72 3.64 10.67 38.67
C GLY A 72 3.57 11.79 39.72
N GLN A 73 4.24 12.92 39.48
CA GLN A 73 4.19 14.12 40.32
C GLN A 73 3.08 15.10 39.92
N GLY A 74 2.29 14.79 38.88
CA GLY A 74 1.29 15.71 38.31
C GLY A 74 1.90 16.88 37.52
N ARG A 75 3.21 16.87 37.27
CA ARG A 75 3.93 17.90 36.51
C ARG A 75 3.79 17.66 35.02
N THR A 76 2.60 17.91 34.50
CA THR A 76 2.23 17.50 33.14
C THR A 76 3.05 18.19 32.04
N GLU A 77 3.36 19.48 32.17
CA GLU A 77 4.13 20.23 31.17
C GLU A 77 5.58 19.74 31.07
N ASP A 78 6.20 19.44 32.22
CA ASP A 78 7.55 18.87 32.28
C ASP A 78 7.59 17.46 31.69
N ALA A 79 6.57 16.64 32.00
CA ALA A 79 6.42 15.32 31.42
C ALA A 79 6.29 15.39 29.89
N LEU A 80 5.43 16.26 29.38
CA LEU A 80 5.25 16.48 27.94
C LEU A 80 6.57 16.88 27.28
N SER A 81 7.26 17.86 27.86
CA SER A 81 8.55 18.33 27.34
C SER A 81 9.59 17.21 27.28
N ALA A 82 9.63 16.34 28.28
CA ALA A 82 10.54 15.19 28.30
C ALA A 82 10.16 14.13 27.24
N PHE A 83 8.87 13.82 27.05
CA PHE A 83 8.44 12.94 25.97
C PHE A 83 8.74 13.50 24.57
N LEU A 84 8.55 14.80 24.36
CA LEU A 84 8.89 15.45 23.09
C LEU A 84 10.38 15.34 22.77
N ARG A 85 11.27 15.44 23.78
CA ARG A 85 12.70 15.21 23.57
C ARG A 85 13.03 13.78 23.12
N VAL A 86 12.29 12.78 23.62
CA VAL A 86 12.44 11.39 23.15
C VAL A 86 12.02 11.29 21.68
N ILE A 87 10.90 11.92 21.31
CA ILE A 87 10.39 11.96 19.94
C ILE A 87 11.37 12.69 19.01
N ASP A 88 11.99 13.78 19.44
CA ASP A 88 12.96 14.53 18.62
C ASP A 88 14.27 13.77 18.42
N ALA A 89 14.69 12.99 19.43
CA ALA A 89 15.92 12.22 19.38
C ALA A 89 15.78 10.91 18.57
N ARG A 90 14.56 10.36 18.49
CA ARG A 90 14.29 9.05 17.87
C ARG A 90 13.44 9.17 16.61
N ARG A 91 13.75 8.35 15.60
CA ARG A 91 12.88 8.23 14.42
C ARG A 91 11.62 7.42 14.73
N ASP A 92 11.74 6.45 15.62
CA ASP A 92 10.69 5.57 16.12
C ASP A 92 10.48 5.80 17.62
N ALA A 93 9.38 6.47 17.96
CA ALA A 93 9.02 6.78 19.34
C ALA A 93 7.52 6.54 19.66
N PRO A 94 6.93 5.35 19.33
CA PRO A 94 5.51 5.11 19.54
C PRO A 94 5.03 5.41 20.96
N GLU A 95 5.61 4.84 22.02
CA GLU A 95 5.11 5.03 23.39
C GLU A 95 5.10 6.51 23.81
N SER A 96 6.15 7.26 23.44
CA SER A 96 6.28 8.68 23.70
C SER A 96 5.25 9.49 22.92
N HIS A 97 4.98 9.12 21.66
CA HIS A 97 3.87 9.69 20.90
C HIS A 97 2.53 9.41 21.60
N PHE A 98 2.26 8.19 22.08
CA PHE A 98 1.02 7.87 22.78
C PHE A 98 0.84 8.72 24.05
N GLU A 99 1.86 8.81 24.89
CA GLU A 99 1.83 9.58 26.15
C GLU A 99 1.68 11.09 25.87
N ALA A 100 2.42 11.64 24.90
CA ALA A 100 2.27 13.04 24.50
C ALA A 100 0.86 13.33 23.97
N GLY A 101 0.30 12.44 23.14
CA GLY A 101 -1.07 12.55 22.63
C GLY A 101 -2.10 12.55 23.77
N TYR A 102 -1.90 11.69 24.77
CA TYR A 102 -2.77 11.64 25.95
C TYR A 102 -2.73 12.95 26.74
N ILE A 103 -1.54 13.51 26.96
CA ILE A 103 -1.36 14.80 27.64
C ILE A 103 -2.01 15.94 26.85
N TYR A 104 -1.83 15.99 25.53
CA TYR A 104 -2.45 17.02 24.69
C TYR A 104 -3.98 16.98 24.77
N LEU A 105 -4.57 15.79 24.75
CA LEU A 105 -6.02 15.63 24.82
C LEU A 105 -6.59 16.05 26.17
N HIS A 106 -6.00 15.59 27.27
CA HIS A 106 -6.61 15.72 28.60
C HIS A 106 -6.19 16.98 29.35
N SER A 107 -4.92 17.39 29.24
CA SER A 107 -4.39 18.50 30.02
C SER A 107 -4.29 19.78 29.20
N MET A 108 -3.70 19.71 28.00
CA MET A 108 -3.53 20.90 27.16
C MET A 108 -4.83 21.29 26.42
N LYS A 109 -5.82 20.39 26.39
CA LYS A 109 -7.08 20.55 25.64
C LYS A 109 -6.85 20.93 24.17
N ASP A 110 -5.78 20.38 23.58
CA ASP A 110 -5.35 20.58 22.20
C ASP A 110 -5.60 19.27 21.41
N PRO A 111 -6.84 19.07 20.93
CA PRO A 111 -7.20 17.84 20.25
C PRO A 111 -6.48 17.65 18.91
N VAL A 112 -6.03 18.74 18.27
CA VAL A 112 -5.32 18.67 16.97
C VAL A 112 -3.97 18.00 17.16
N ARG A 113 -3.18 18.47 18.14
CA ARG A 113 -1.90 17.82 18.46
C ARG A 113 -2.10 16.40 18.98
N ALA A 114 -3.14 16.16 19.77
CA ALA A 114 -3.46 14.82 20.24
C ALA A 114 -3.68 13.83 19.07
N ILE A 115 -4.49 14.19 18.07
CA ILE A 115 -4.74 13.38 16.88
C ILE A 115 -3.42 13.05 16.18
N TYR A 116 -2.57 14.05 15.92
CA TYR A 116 -1.27 13.86 15.29
C TYR A 116 -0.42 12.80 16.01
N HIS A 117 -0.28 12.92 17.32
CA HIS A 117 0.54 12.01 18.11
C HIS A 117 -0.05 10.59 18.14
N PHE A 118 -1.37 10.44 18.23
CA PHE A 118 -2.02 9.12 18.15
C PHE A 118 -1.92 8.47 16.76
N GLU A 119 -2.01 9.25 15.69
CA GLU A 119 -1.79 8.75 14.33
C GLU A 119 -0.36 8.25 14.13
N ARG A 120 0.63 8.98 14.68
CA ARG A 120 2.03 8.53 14.69
C ARG A 120 2.21 7.22 15.46
N TYR A 121 1.56 7.04 16.60
CA TYR A 121 1.56 5.75 17.31
C TYR A 121 1.03 4.63 16.41
N LEU A 122 -0.13 4.84 15.78
CA LEU A 122 -0.76 3.83 14.91
C LEU A 122 0.06 3.54 13.65
N GLN A 123 0.85 4.50 13.16
CA GLN A 123 1.75 4.30 12.03
C GLN A 123 2.86 3.30 12.38
N PHE A 124 3.43 3.39 13.59
CA PHE A 124 4.46 2.44 14.05
C PHE A 124 3.85 1.11 14.54
N LYS A 125 2.71 1.16 15.22
CA LYS A 125 2.08 0.01 15.90
C LYS A 125 0.60 -0.17 15.50
N PRO A 126 0.29 -0.46 14.22
CA PRO A 126 -1.09 -0.51 13.72
C PRO A 126 -1.92 -1.67 14.30
N GLN A 127 -1.26 -2.74 14.71
CA GLN A 127 -1.87 -3.99 15.22
C GLN A 127 -1.58 -4.24 16.71
N ALA A 128 -1.01 -3.27 17.43
CA ALA A 128 -0.79 -3.42 18.87
C ALA A 128 -2.13 -3.65 19.60
N PRO A 129 -2.15 -4.37 20.74
CA PRO A 129 -3.35 -4.54 21.55
C PRO A 129 -4.04 -3.21 21.89
N GLN A 130 -3.24 -2.17 22.13
CA GLN A 130 -3.71 -0.81 22.43
C GLN A 130 -4.20 -0.05 21.20
N ALA A 131 -3.95 -0.51 19.97
CA ALA A 131 -4.28 0.23 18.75
C ALA A 131 -5.79 0.52 18.62
N THR A 132 -6.64 -0.40 19.09
CA THR A 132 -8.09 -0.18 19.15
C THR A 132 -8.45 0.97 20.11
N GLN A 133 -7.81 1.02 21.27
CA GLN A 133 -8.00 2.11 22.24
C GLN A 133 -7.49 3.44 21.67
N VAL A 134 -6.33 3.46 21.01
CA VAL A 134 -5.78 4.66 20.37
C VAL A 134 -6.72 5.20 19.29
N ARG A 135 -7.34 4.31 18.49
CA ARG A 135 -8.37 4.72 17.52
C ARG A 135 -9.58 5.39 18.19
N GLN A 136 -10.03 4.88 19.33
CA GLN A 136 -11.11 5.51 20.11
C GLN A 136 -10.68 6.88 20.68
N LEU A 137 -9.43 7.02 21.12
CA LEU A 137 -8.90 8.31 21.58
C LEU A 137 -8.83 9.34 20.44
N ILE A 138 -8.49 8.93 19.22
CA ILE A 138 -8.56 9.81 18.03
C ILE A 138 -10.00 10.27 17.80
N GLU A 139 -10.98 9.37 17.86
CA GLU A 139 -12.39 9.75 17.70
C GLU A 139 -12.85 10.72 18.79
N THR A 140 -12.41 10.51 20.04
CA THR A 140 -12.66 11.45 21.14
C THR A 140 -12.03 12.81 20.85
N ALA A 141 -10.76 12.85 20.44
CA ALA A 141 -10.08 14.10 20.11
C ALA A 141 -10.76 14.83 18.93
N GLN A 142 -11.19 14.11 17.89
CA GLN A 142 -11.95 14.69 16.77
C GLN A 142 -13.27 15.32 17.21
N LYS A 143 -13.99 14.66 18.14
CA LYS A 143 -15.21 15.22 18.73
C LYS A 143 -14.90 16.47 19.55
N GLU A 144 -13.88 16.44 20.41
CA GLU A 144 -13.45 17.61 21.19
C GLU A 144 -13.03 18.78 20.30
N PHE A 145 -12.32 18.50 19.20
CA PHE A 145 -11.97 19.52 18.22
C PHE A 145 -13.22 20.18 17.62
N ALA A 146 -14.18 19.37 17.18
CA ALA A 146 -15.44 19.91 16.65
C ALA A 146 -16.22 20.73 17.71
N ARG A 147 -16.10 20.39 19.00
CA ARG A 147 -16.70 21.19 20.08
C ARG A 147 -16.08 22.57 20.22
N GLN A 148 -14.82 22.73 19.87
CA GLN A 148 -14.09 24.01 19.97
C GLN A 148 -14.31 24.90 18.74
N LEU A 149 -14.84 24.37 17.64
CA LEU A 149 -15.11 25.16 16.45
C LEU A 149 -16.23 26.18 16.73
N PRO A 150 -15.98 27.49 16.52
CA PRO A 150 -17.02 28.49 16.66
C PRO A 150 -18.08 28.23 15.57
N ALA A 151 -19.33 28.03 15.98
CA ALA A 151 -20.44 28.18 15.06
C ALA A 151 -20.50 29.67 14.67
N GLN A 152 -20.18 30.02 13.42
CA GLN A 152 -20.54 31.36 12.93
C GLN A 152 -22.07 31.45 12.71
N PRO A 153 -22.67 32.66 12.69
CA PRO A 153 -23.94 32.98 13.38
C PRO A 153 -25.23 32.49 12.71
N TYR A 154 -25.14 31.57 11.75
CA TYR A 154 -26.32 31.00 11.12
C TYR A 154 -26.25 29.47 11.15
N GLN A 155 -27.15 28.91 11.99
CA GLN A 155 -27.63 27.53 12.02
C GLN A 155 -26.82 26.46 12.77
N GLY A 156 -26.89 26.55 14.11
CA GLY A 156 -27.37 25.46 14.97
C GLY A 156 -26.50 24.21 15.20
N ASP A 157 -26.71 23.56 16.35
CA ASP A 157 -26.05 22.30 16.75
C ASP A 157 -26.23 21.12 15.77
N LEU A 158 -27.17 21.23 14.81
CA LEU A 158 -27.49 20.22 13.81
C LEU A 158 -26.34 20.04 12.78
N ASP A 159 -25.73 21.12 12.30
CA ASP A 159 -24.70 21.05 11.25
C ASP A 159 -23.40 20.38 11.73
N ARG A 160 -23.10 20.43 13.05
CA ARG A 160 -21.95 19.73 13.63
C ARG A 160 -22.18 18.22 13.74
N ILE A 161 -23.42 17.81 14.03
CA ILE A 161 -23.81 16.40 14.03
C ILE A 161 -23.66 15.87 12.60
N ASP A 162 -24.14 16.62 11.61
CA ASP A 162 -24.05 16.28 10.19
C ASP A 162 -22.59 16.18 9.71
N LEU A 163 -21.71 17.09 10.13
CA LEU A 163 -20.29 17.01 9.80
C LEU A 163 -19.62 15.76 10.37
N MET A 164 -19.96 15.36 11.60
CA MET A 164 -19.40 14.15 12.21
C MET A 164 -19.97 12.88 11.60
N GLU A 165 -21.25 12.86 11.26
CA GLU A 165 -21.86 11.77 10.52
C GLU A 165 -21.24 11.64 9.13
N LEU A 166 -20.96 12.76 8.47
CA LEU A 166 -20.26 12.79 7.18
C LEU A 166 -18.81 12.28 7.29
N VAL A 167 -18.04 12.71 8.29
CA VAL A 167 -16.67 12.20 8.50
C VAL A 167 -16.69 10.69 8.76
N LYS A 168 -17.65 10.22 9.56
CA LYS A 168 -17.84 8.80 9.84
C LYS A 168 -18.22 8.02 8.59
N SER A 169 -19.17 8.51 7.80
CA SER A 169 -19.61 7.85 6.56
C SER A 169 -18.49 7.77 5.54
N LEU A 170 -17.74 8.87 5.34
CA LEU A 170 -16.57 8.93 4.46
C LEU A 170 -15.47 7.96 4.90
N LYS A 171 -15.29 7.76 6.21
CA LYS A 171 -14.31 6.79 6.73
C LYS A 171 -14.76 5.35 6.44
N VAL A 172 -16.02 5.04 6.67
CA VAL A 172 -16.61 3.73 6.35
C VAL A 172 -16.50 3.43 4.86
N GLU A 173 -16.79 4.42 4.01
CA GLU A 173 -16.68 4.32 2.56
C GLU A 173 -15.22 4.13 2.13
N ASN A 174 -14.28 4.92 2.66
CA ASN A 174 -12.85 4.72 2.40
C ASN A 174 -12.38 3.30 2.76
N ASP A 175 -12.83 2.77 3.91
CA ASP A 175 -12.46 1.42 4.34
C ASP A 175 -13.11 0.35 3.46
N SER A 176 -14.33 0.59 2.96
CA SER A 176 -14.98 -0.26 1.94
C SER A 176 -14.18 -0.26 0.64
N LEU A 177 -13.88 0.92 0.10
CA LEU A 177 -13.14 1.07 -1.15
C LEU A 177 -11.76 0.43 -1.08
N LYS A 178 -11.06 0.55 0.07
CA LYS A 178 -9.79 -0.14 0.30
C LYS A 178 -9.94 -1.66 0.23
N ARG A 179 -11.00 -2.23 0.81
CA ARG A 179 -11.25 -3.68 0.72
C ARG A 179 -11.56 -4.11 -0.72
N ASP A 180 -12.35 -3.33 -1.43
CA ASP A 180 -12.72 -3.60 -2.81
C ASP A 180 -11.52 -3.51 -3.75
N LEU A 181 -10.64 -2.53 -3.53
CA LEU A 181 -9.37 -2.39 -4.24
C LEU A 181 -8.50 -3.62 -4.05
N VAL A 182 -8.29 -4.08 -2.82
CA VAL A 182 -7.53 -5.31 -2.54
C VAL A 182 -8.16 -6.54 -3.21
N ALA A 183 -9.50 -6.63 -3.23
CA ALA A 183 -10.19 -7.73 -3.91
C ALA A 183 -10.01 -7.66 -5.43
N ALA A 184 -10.08 -6.47 -6.02
CA ALA A 184 -9.86 -6.24 -7.44
C ALA A 184 -8.41 -6.56 -7.84
N GLU A 185 -7.42 -6.11 -7.06
CA GLU A 185 -6.01 -6.43 -7.26
C GLU A 185 -5.75 -7.93 -7.25
N LYS A 186 -6.31 -8.66 -6.27
CA LYS A 186 -6.21 -10.13 -6.23
C LYS A 186 -6.82 -10.78 -7.47
N ARG A 187 -7.94 -10.26 -7.95
CA ARG A 187 -8.64 -10.78 -9.13
C ARG A 187 -7.87 -10.51 -10.42
N VAL A 188 -7.21 -9.36 -10.54
CA VAL A 188 -6.25 -9.07 -11.61
C VAL A 188 -5.09 -10.04 -11.56
N GLN A 189 -4.46 -10.23 -10.39
CA GLN A 189 -3.35 -11.18 -10.23
C GLN A 189 -3.74 -12.62 -10.62
N GLN A 190 -4.94 -13.05 -10.24
CA GLN A 190 -5.46 -14.37 -10.61
C GLN A 190 -5.62 -14.49 -12.13
N LEU A 191 -6.16 -13.47 -12.80
CA LEU A 191 -6.31 -13.44 -14.25
C LEU A 191 -4.95 -13.45 -14.96
N GLU A 192 -3.97 -12.69 -14.46
CA GLU A 192 -2.60 -12.70 -14.98
C GLU A 192 -1.96 -14.08 -14.89
N ASN A 193 -2.18 -14.81 -13.78
CA ASN A 193 -1.66 -16.16 -13.62
C ASN A 193 -2.31 -17.13 -14.62
N VAL A 194 -3.61 -16.97 -14.91
CA VAL A 194 -4.33 -17.78 -15.92
C VAL A 194 -3.84 -17.45 -17.33
N VAL A 195 -3.68 -16.16 -17.68
CA VAL A 195 -3.19 -15.72 -18.99
C VAL A 195 -1.71 -16.09 -19.18
N GLY A 196 -0.90 -15.97 -18.13
CA GLY A 196 0.51 -16.38 -18.11
C GLY A 196 0.69 -17.89 -18.24
N GLY A 197 -0.23 -18.68 -17.67
CA GLY A 197 -0.32 -20.13 -17.88
C GLY A 197 -0.68 -20.50 -19.32
N ALA A 198 -1.62 -19.78 -19.94
CA ALA A 198 -2.01 -19.98 -21.34
C ALA A 198 -0.91 -19.61 -22.36
N ARG A 199 0.08 -18.78 -21.98
CA ARG A 199 1.24 -18.46 -22.83
C ARG A 199 2.33 -19.55 -22.81
N ARG A 200 2.25 -20.50 -21.88
CA ARG A 200 3.14 -21.68 -21.81
C ARG A 200 2.45 -22.91 -22.40
N VAL A 201 2.11 -22.85 -23.68
CA VAL A 201 1.72 -24.05 -24.44
C VAL A 201 2.96 -24.48 -25.24
N PRO A 202 3.54 -25.69 -25.01
CA PRO A 202 4.47 -26.27 -25.97
C PRO A 202 3.69 -26.55 -27.25
N THR A 203 4.21 -26.06 -28.36
CA THR A 203 3.70 -26.27 -29.72
C THR A 203 3.59 -27.78 -30.00
N ALA A 204 2.43 -28.36 -29.76
CA ALA A 204 2.05 -29.67 -30.29
C ALA A 204 1.21 -29.44 -31.55
N GLN A 205 1.59 -30.17 -32.58
CA GLN A 205 1.37 -29.86 -33.98
C GLN A 205 -0.10 -29.93 -34.42
N THR A 206 -0.38 -29.08 -35.39
CA THR A 206 -1.54 -29.03 -36.26
C THR A 206 -1.84 -30.39 -36.92
N THR A 207 -3.05 -30.90 -36.70
CA THR A 207 -3.69 -31.83 -37.64
C THR A 207 -5.10 -31.31 -37.91
N VAL A 208 -5.25 -30.64 -39.05
CA VAL A 208 -6.54 -30.31 -39.65
C VAL A 208 -6.86 -31.44 -40.62
N THR A 209 -7.77 -32.36 -40.25
CA THR A 209 -8.52 -33.14 -41.24
C THR A 209 -9.96 -33.33 -40.77
N GLN A 210 -10.85 -32.98 -41.69
CA GLN A 210 -12.29 -32.91 -41.63
C GLN A 210 -12.98 -34.20 -41.14
N SER A 211 -14.00 -34.04 -40.30
CA SER A 211 -15.24 -34.81 -40.41
C SER A 211 -16.43 -33.85 -40.37
N LEU A 212 -17.08 -33.71 -41.51
CA LEU A 212 -18.35 -33.03 -41.70
C LEU A 212 -19.47 -34.01 -41.36
N GLN A 213 -20.54 -33.50 -40.71
CA GLN A 213 -21.84 -34.12 -40.43
C GLN A 213 -21.79 -35.08 -39.22
N GLN A 214 -22.54 -34.93 -38.13
CA GLN A 214 -23.98 -34.60 -38.01
C GLN A 214 -24.28 -34.46 -36.50
N THR A 215 -24.68 -33.28 -35.99
CA THR A 215 -26.07 -33.03 -35.57
C THR A 215 -26.27 -31.53 -35.43
N ARG A 216 -27.00 -30.92 -36.37
CA ARG A 216 -27.54 -29.57 -36.19
C ARG A 216 -28.74 -29.66 -35.26
N GLN A 217 -28.56 -29.29 -34.00
CA GLN A 217 -29.64 -28.74 -33.20
C GLN A 217 -29.53 -27.20 -33.30
N PRO A 218 -30.63 -26.49 -33.59
CA PRO A 218 -30.59 -25.05 -33.74
C PRO A 218 -30.46 -24.40 -32.36
N VAL A 219 -29.25 -23.94 -32.02
CA VAL A 219 -29.09 -22.92 -30.98
C VAL A 219 -29.50 -21.60 -31.63
N GLN A 220 -30.64 -21.06 -31.17
CA GLN A 220 -31.15 -19.75 -31.55
C GLN A 220 -30.06 -18.67 -31.40
N PRO A 221 -30.00 -17.68 -32.30
CA PRO A 221 -29.22 -16.47 -32.05
C PRO A 221 -29.78 -15.81 -30.78
N GLN A 222 -29.03 -15.80 -29.69
CA GLN A 222 -29.26 -14.80 -28.65
C GLN A 222 -28.91 -13.45 -29.27
N ALA A 223 -29.96 -12.73 -29.63
CA ALA A 223 -29.90 -11.33 -29.95
C ALA A 223 -29.11 -10.62 -28.84
N THR A 224 -27.97 -10.02 -29.19
CA THR A 224 -27.51 -8.82 -28.50
C THR A 224 -28.70 -7.89 -28.38
N ALA A 225 -29.10 -7.59 -27.15
CA ALA A 225 -30.10 -6.57 -26.89
C ALA A 225 -29.73 -5.32 -27.69
N PRO A 226 -30.69 -4.68 -28.38
CA PRO A 226 -30.43 -3.41 -29.06
C PRO A 226 -29.81 -2.46 -28.05
N ALA A 227 -28.73 -1.77 -28.44
CA ALA A 227 -28.28 -0.61 -27.68
C ALA A 227 -29.50 0.29 -27.47
N PRO A 228 -29.82 0.70 -26.23
CA PRO A 228 -30.98 1.53 -25.97
C PRO A 228 -30.87 2.80 -26.82
N ASP A 229 -31.95 3.06 -27.55
CA ASP A 229 -32.08 4.19 -28.45
C ASP A 229 -31.91 5.51 -27.65
N PRO A 230 -30.93 6.38 -27.98
CA PRO A 230 -30.73 7.64 -27.26
C PRO A 230 -31.95 8.56 -27.30
N ALA A 231 -32.91 8.31 -28.18
CA ALA A 231 -34.13 9.11 -28.33
C ALA A 231 -35.15 8.98 -27.19
N SER A 232 -35.02 8.00 -26.27
CA SER A 232 -35.93 7.80 -25.13
C SER A 232 -35.37 8.26 -23.78
N ALA A 233 -34.15 8.78 -23.74
CA ALA A 233 -33.57 9.29 -22.50
C ALA A 233 -34.28 10.59 -22.05
N PRO A 234 -34.61 10.74 -20.75
CA PRO A 234 -35.18 11.99 -20.25
C PRO A 234 -34.20 13.14 -20.52
N ARG A 235 -34.67 14.24 -21.14
CA ARG A 235 -33.83 15.41 -21.49
C ARG A 235 -33.16 16.10 -20.29
N SER A 236 -33.68 15.88 -19.09
CA SER A 236 -33.14 16.41 -17.85
C SER A 236 -33.29 15.42 -16.69
N TYR A 237 -32.36 15.46 -15.74
CA TYR A 237 -32.36 14.62 -14.54
C TYR A 237 -32.07 15.45 -13.29
N THR A 238 -32.92 15.37 -12.28
CA THR A 238 -32.70 16.03 -10.99
C THR A 238 -31.90 15.10 -10.08
N VAL A 239 -30.71 15.55 -9.67
CA VAL A 239 -29.77 14.78 -8.84
C VAL A 239 -30.38 14.43 -7.49
N GLN A 240 -30.36 13.15 -7.13
CA GLN A 240 -30.79 12.66 -5.83
C GLN A 240 -29.59 12.47 -4.89
N SER A 241 -29.87 12.34 -3.59
CA SER A 241 -28.83 12.03 -2.60
C SER A 241 -28.16 10.70 -2.94
N GLY A 242 -26.83 10.70 -3.01
CA GLY A 242 -26.02 9.52 -3.34
C GLY A 242 -25.84 9.23 -4.83
N ASP A 243 -26.28 10.11 -5.73
CA ASP A 243 -26.02 9.95 -7.16
C ASP A 243 -24.58 10.27 -7.56
N SER A 244 -24.08 9.54 -8.56
CA SER A 244 -22.84 9.83 -9.29
C SER A 244 -23.14 9.92 -10.79
N LEU A 245 -22.31 10.60 -11.59
CA LEU A 245 -22.52 10.71 -13.04
C LEU A 245 -22.59 9.34 -13.73
N SER A 246 -21.80 8.36 -13.27
CA SER A 246 -21.84 6.97 -13.75
C SER A 246 -23.09 6.22 -13.29
N GLY A 247 -23.58 6.49 -12.07
CA GLY A 247 -24.87 5.99 -11.59
C GLY A 247 -26.05 6.52 -12.39
N ILE A 248 -26.07 7.83 -12.65
CA ILE A 248 -27.08 8.49 -13.49
C ILE A 248 -27.01 7.95 -14.91
N SER A 249 -25.80 7.82 -15.49
CA SER A 249 -25.60 7.22 -16.81
C SER A 249 -26.18 5.80 -16.88
N ARG A 250 -26.00 4.98 -15.83
CA ARG A 250 -26.58 3.64 -15.78
C ARG A 250 -28.11 3.67 -15.69
N LYS A 251 -28.68 4.58 -14.90
CA LYS A 251 -30.14 4.75 -14.79
C LYS A 251 -30.77 5.20 -16.11
N VAL A 252 -30.09 6.09 -16.84
CA VAL A 252 -30.62 6.76 -18.03
C VAL A 252 -30.33 5.98 -19.32
N TYR A 253 -29.09 5.52 -19.50
CA TYR A 253 -28.64 4.83 -20.72
C TYR A 253 -28.46 3.31 -20.54
N GLY A 254 -28.70 2.78 -19.35
CA GLY A 254 -28.42 1.37 -19.03
C GLY A 254 -26.93 1.04 -18.90
N THR A 255 -26.02 2.00 -19.09
CA THR A 255 -24.57 1.80 -19.02
C THR A 255 -23.89 2.90 -18.19
N PRO A 256 -22.92 2.57 -17.33
CA PRO A 256 -22.15 3.60 -16.61
C PRO A 256 -21.18 4.36 -17.52
N SER A 257 -20.87 3.85 -18.73
CA SER A 257 -19.79 4.37 -19.58
C SER A 257 -20.08 5.71 -20.24
N ARG A 258 -21.33 6.19 -20.24
CA ARG A 258 -21.73 7.47 -20.85
C ARG A 258 -21.74 8.64 -19.87
N TRP A 259 -21.10 8.50 -18.71
CA TRP A 259 -20.96 9.58 -17.73
C TRP A 259 -20.21 10.80 -18.31
N ILE A 260 -19.27 10.57 -19.23
CA ILE A 260 -18.48 11.62 -19.89
C ILE A 260 -19.40 12.53 -20.71
N ASP A 261 -20.35 11.95 -21.45
CA ASP A 261 -21.31 12.70 -22.27
C ASP A 261 -22.16 13.62 -21.38
N ILE A 262 -22.63 13.10 -20.25
CA ILE A 262 -23.39 13.88 -19.25
C ILE A 262 -22.52 15.01 -18.69
N TYR A 263 -21.27 14.73 -18.33
CA TYR A 263 -20.38 15.77 -17.82
C TYR A 263 -20.11 16.88 -18.84
N GLN A 264 -19.82 16.50 -20.09
CA GLN A 264 -19.54 17.44 -21.17
C GLN A 264 -20.73 18.37 -21.46
N ALA A 265 -21.95 17.84 -21.43
CA ALA A 265 -23.17 18.62 -21.64
C ALA A 265 -23.53 19.58 -20.50
N ASN A 266 -22.84 19.48 -19.34
CA ASN A 266 -23.09 20.28 -18.14
C ASN A 266 -21.82 20.99 -17.63
N ARG A 267 -20.80 21.19 -18.48
CA ARG A 267 -19.54 21.85 -18.09
C ARG A 267 -19.69 23.28 -17.57
N ASP A 268 -20.80 23.92 -17.93
CA ASP A 268 -21.23 25.23 -17.45
C ASP A 268 -21.83 25.18 -16.04
N ARG A 269 -22.36 24.02 -15.61
CA ARG A 269 -23.04 23.83 -14.31
C ARG A 269 -22.25 22.93 -13.34
N LEU A 270 -21.23 22.23 -13.82
CA LEU A 270 -20.36 21.33 -13.06
C LEU A 270 -18.90 21.76 -13.20
N SER A 271 -18.30 22.17 -12.08
CA SER A 271 -16.88 22.52 -12.01
C SER A 271 -15.95 21.31 -12.08
N SER A 272 -16.44 20.13 -11.70
CA SER A 272 -15.73 18.86 -11.81
C SER A 272 -16.71 17.68 -11.85
N GLU A 273 -16.23 16.49 -12.19
CA GLU A 273 -17.02 15.25 -12.27
C GLU A 273 -17.77 14.92 -10.95
N ASN A 274 -17.18 15.29 -9.82
CA ASN A 274 -17.71 15.00 -8.49
C ASN A 274 -18.49 16.18 -7.87
N ALA A 275 -18.71 17.27 -8.61
CA ALA A 275 -19.35 18.48 -8.09
C ALA A 275 -20.89 18.46 -8.15
N LEU A 276 -21.51 17.28 -8.12
CA LEU A 276 -22.96 17.12 -8.14
C LEU A 276 -23.59 17.63 -6.84
N LYS A 277 -24.64 18.44 -6.94
CA LYS A 277 -25.44 18.89 -5.78
C LYS A 277 -26.81 18.25 -5.81
N VAL A 278 -27.30 17.78 -4.67
CA VAL A 278 -28.65 17.23 -4.56
C VAL A 278 -29.68 18.29 -4.93
N GLY A 279 -30.67 17.93 -5.75
CA GLY A 279 -31.67 18.84 -6.31
C GLY A 279 -31.20 19.63 -7.55
N GLN A 280 -29.97 19.43 -8.02
CA GLN A 280 -29.47 20.05 -9.24
C GLN A 280 -30.04 19.37 -10.48
N ASP A 281 -30.51 20.16 -11.46
CA ASP A 281 -30.90 19.63 -12.76
C ASP A 281 -29.69 19.46 -13.70
N LEU A 282 -29.51 18.25 -14.21
CA LEU A 282 -28.53 17.91 -15.24
C LEU A 282 -29.19 17.76 -16.59
N ARG A 283 -28.51 18.25 -17.63
CA ARG A 283 -28.84 17.99 -19.03
C ARG A 283 -28.36 16.59 -19.43
N ILE A 284 -29.23 15.81 -20.04
CA ILE A 284 -28.90 14.48 -20.56
C ILE A 284 -28.85 14.56 -22.09
N PRO A 285 -27.70 14.21 -22.72
CA PRO A 285 -27.53 14.18 -24.17
C PRO A 285 -28.43 13.24 -24.98
#